data_AF-A0A915LC97-F1
#
_entry.id   AF-A0A915LC97-F1
#
_cell.length_a   1.000
_cell.length_b   1.000
_cell.length_c   1.000
_cell.angle_alpha   90.00
_cell.angle_beta   90.00
_cell.angle_gamma   90.00
#
_symmetry.space_group_name_H-M   'P 1'
#
loop_
_entity.id
_entity.type
_entity.pdbx_description
1 polymer ?
#
loop_
_entity_poly.entity_id
_entity_poly.type
_entity_poly.pdbx_seq_one_letter_code
_entity_poly.pdbx_strand_id
1 'polypeptide(L)'
;MSNNKSLFPFFHIHPWLWHDRLYKVRAAGLNAVQVYVPWNFHEEEPASFNFGGDRDLVEFLRVAQHNGLYVLLRIGPYVCAEIEFGGLPWWLIKDQANIELRTSNKNPQVQAVQVD
;
A
#
# COMPACT_ATOMS: atom_id res chain seq x y z
N MET A 1 10.56 -10.91 -23.06
CA MET A 1 9.33 -11.32 -22.35
C MET A 1 8.49 -10.06 -22.12
N SER A 2 7.23 -10.04 -22.55
CA SER A 2 6.30 -8.95 -22.20
C SER A 2 6.02 -9.01 -20.69
N ASN A 3 6.16 -7.89 -19.98
CA ASN A 3 5.81 -7.80 -18.55
C ASN A 3 4.29 -7.70 -18.40
N ASN A 4 3.64 -8.84 -18.19
CA ASN A 4 2.20 -8.90 -17.97
C ASN A 4 1.91 -8.85 -16.47
N LYS A 5 1.30 -7.74 -16.05
CA LYS A 5 1.04 -7.39 -14.65
C LYS A 5 -0.42 -7.01 -14.44
N SER A 6 -0.97 -7.36 -13.27
CA SER A 6 -2.30 -6.90 -12.82
C SER A 6 -2.19 -6.06 -11.55
N LEU A 7 -3.18 -5.19 -11.30
CA LEU A 7 -3.35 -4.51 -10.02
C LEU A 7 -4.05 -5.47 -9.05
N PHE A 8 -3.52 -5.60 -7.83
CA PHE A 8 -4.07 -6.45 -6.78
C PHE A 8 -4.31 -5.63 -5.50
N PRO A 9 -5.57 -5.30 -5.17
CA PRO A 9 -5.89 -4.53 -3.96
C PRO A 9 -5.93 -5.45 -2.73
N PHE A 10 -4.77 -5.80 -2.17
CA PHE A 10 -4.69 -6.79 -1.08
C PHE A 10 -5.48 -6.36 0.18
N PHE A 11 -5.50 -5.06 0.48
CA PHE A 11 -6.21 -4.45 1.61
C PHE A 11 -7.75 -4.51 1.51
N HIS A 12 -8.31 -4.92 0.36
CA HIS A 12 -9.75 -5.17 0.19
C HIS A 12 -10.09 -6.67 0.11
N ILE A 13 -9.11 -7.56 0.32
CA ILE A 13 -9.27 -9.01 0.19
C ILE A 13 -8.85 -9.66 1.50
N HIS A 14 -9.73 -10.46 2.08
CA HIS A 14 -9.42 -11.20 3.31
C HIS A 14 -8.19 -12.11 3.12
N PRO A 15 -7.24 -12.19 4.08
CA PRO A 15 -5.97 -12.91 3.94
C PRO A 15 -6.07 -14.35 3.47
N TRP A 16 -7.08 -15.06 3.97
CA TRP A 16 -7.33 -16.46 3.60
C TRP A 16 -7.54 -16.67 2.09
N LEU A 17 -7.93 -15.62 1.35
CA LEU A 17 -8.13 -15.67 -0.10
C LEU A 17 -6.90 -15.27 -0.90
N TRP A 18 -5.86 -14.67 -0.30
CA TRP A 18 -4.70 -14.17 -1.06
C TRP A 18 -4.05 -15.26 -1.90
N HIS A 19 -3.84 -16.44 -1.31
CA HIS A 19 -3.24 -17.56 -2.03
C HIS A 19 -4.08 -17.99 -3.24
N ASP A 20 -5.38 -18.20 -3.07
CA ASP A 20 -6.29 -18.57 -4.17
C ASP A 20 -6.27 -17.53 -5.31
N ARG A 21 -6.33 -16.24 -4.97
CA ARG A 21 -6.35 -15.17 -5.97
C ARG A 21 -5.02 -15.04 -6.70
N LEU A 22 -3.90 -15.11 -5.98
CA LEU A 22 -2.56 -15.04 -6.58
C LEU A 22 -2.25 -16.27 -7.43
N TYR A 23 -2.72 -17.45 -7.01
CA TYR A 23 -2.64 -18.66 -7.83
C TYR A 23 -3.38 -18.48 -9.16
N LYS A 24 -4.59 -17.92 -9.14
CA LYS A 24 -5.36 -17.64 -10.38
C LYS A 24 -4.68 -16.61 -11.27
N VAL A 25 -4.07 -15.57 -10.68
CA VAL A 25 -3.24 -14.59 -11.42
C VAL A 25 -2.09 -15.29 -12.13
N ARG A 26 -1.38 -16.19 -11.44
CA ARG A 26 -0.30 -16.98 -12.04
C ARG A 26 -0.81 -17.91 -13.13
N ALA A 27 -1.91 -18.61 -12.89
CA ALA A 27 -2.55 -19.51 -13.86
C ALA A 27 -3.04 -18.78 -15.12
N ALA A 28 -3.42 -17.51 -15.00
CA ALA A 28 -3.77 -16.63 -16.12
C ALA A 28 -2.55 -16.18 -16.95
N GLY A 29 -1.34 -16.62 -16.62
CA GLY A 29 -0.11 -16.31 -17.35
C GLY A 29 0.57 -15.00 -16.95
N LEU A 30 0.15 -14.38 -15.83
CA LEU A 30 0.81 -13.18 -15.29
C LEU A 30 2.06 -13.57 -14.50
N ASN A 31 3.09 -12.74 -14.57
CA ASN A 31 4.35 -12.95 -13.86
C ASN A 31 4.57 -11.96 -12.71
N ALA A 32 3.73 -10.91 -12.61
CA ALA A 32 3.87 -9.88 -11.60
C ALA A 32 2.52 -9.31 -11.15
N VAL A 33 2.47 -8.83 -9.91
CA VAL A 33 1.34 -8.08 -9.35
C VAL A 33 1.79 -6.70 -8.88
N GLN A 34 0.95 -5.70 -9.10
CA GLN A 34 1.12 -4.35 -8.57
C GLN A 34 0.23 -4.18 -7.35
N VAL A 35 0.77 -3.64 -6.26
CA VAL A 35 0.01 -3.40 -5.03
C VAL A 35 0.27 -2.00 -4.49
N TYR A 36 -0.78 -1.36 -3.97
CA TYR A 36 -0.65 -0.13 -3.19
C TYR A 36 -0.44 -0.47 -1.72
N VAL A 37 0.33 0.35 -1.02
CA VAL A 37 0.49 0.28 0.45
C VAL A 37 -0.07 1.58 1.03
N PRO A 38 -1.39 1.64 1.30
CA PRO A 38 -2.02 2.86 1.78
C PRO A 38 -1.61 3.16 3.22
N TRP A 39 -1.14 4.39 3.45
CA TRP A 39 -0.59 4.78 4.75
C TRP A 39 -1.67 4.86 5.83
N ASN A 40 -2.81 5.48 5.54
CA ASN A 40 -3.96 5.55 6.45
C ASN A 40 -4.47 4.18 6.93
N PHE A 41 -4.29 3.14 6.12
CA PHE A 41 -4.65 1.78 6.48
C PHE A 41 -3.64 1.15 7.45
N HIS A 42 -2.37 1.52 7.36
CA HIS A 42 -1.35 0.99 8.27
C HIS A 42 -1.13 1.87 9.50
N GLU A 43 -1.53 3.15 9.48
CA GLU A 43 -1.39 4.10 10.60
C GLU A 43 -2.69 4.91 10.78
N GLU A 44 -3.66 4.33 11.48
CA GLU A 44 -4.96 4.96 11.75
C GLU A 44 -4.84 6.15 12.71
N GLU A 45 -3.94 6.03 13.69
CA GLU A 45 -3.60 7.05 14.67
C GLU A 45 -2.11 7.39 14.57
N PRO A 46 -1.70 8.64 14.85
CA PRO A 46 -0.30 9.06 14.77
C PRO A 46 0.62 8.14 15.57
N ALA A 47 1.71 7.69 14.94
CA ALA A 47 2.72 6.78 15.45
C ALA A 47 2.22 5.36 15.83
N SER A 48 1.00 4.98 15.48
CA SER A 48 0.43 3.66 15.75
C SER A 48 0.31 2.82 14.49
N PHE A 49 1.36 2.05 14.20
CA PHE A 49 1.42 1.18 13.02
C PHE A 49 0.80 -0.20 13.26
N ASN A 50 -0.06 -0.63 12.33
CA ASN A 50 -0.69 -1.95 12.34
C ASN A 50 -0.41 -2.70 11.01
N PHE A 51 0.34 -3.79 11.13
CA PHE A 51 0.61 -4.76 10.06
C PHE A 51 0.13 -6.17 10.43
N GLY A 52 -0.86 -6.28 11.33
CA GLY A 52 -1.45 -7.55 11.73
C GLY A 52 -2.70 -7.91 10.93
N GLY A 53 -3.04 -9.20 10.90
CA GLY A 53 -4.30 -9.68 10.35
C GLY A 53 -4.46 -9.40 8.85
N ASP A 54 -5.50 -8.66 8.48
CA ASP A 54 -5.77 -8.24 7.10
C ASP A 54 -4.82 -7.15 6.57
N ARG A 55 -3.99 -6.60 7.46
CA ARG A 55 -2.98 -5.57 7.15
C ARG A 55 -1.57 -6.14 7.04
N ASP A 56 -1.44 -7.46 7.06
CA ASP A 56 -0.14 -8.11 7.01
C ASP A 56 0.44 -8.09 5.59
N LEU A 57 1.12 -6.99 5.28
CA LEU A 57 1.84 -6.81 4.02
C LEU A 57 2.96 -7.86 3.87
N VAL A 58 3.62 -8.25 4.95
CA VAL A 58 4.74 -9.20 4.90
C VAL A 58 4.23 -10.57 4.51
N GLU A 59 3.13 -11.03 5.10
CA GLU A 59 2.51 -12.29 4.74
C GLU A 59 1.99 -12.25 3.29
N PHE A 60 1.36 -11.15 2.86
CA PHE A 60 0.98 -10.99 1.45
C PHE A 60 2.18 -11.16 0.49
N LEU A 61 3.32 -10.51 0.79
CA LEU A 61 4.53 -10.63 -0.01
C LEU A 61 5.09 -12.06 -0.02
N ARG A 62 5.04 -12.77 1.11
CA ARG A 62 5.41 -14.19 1.18
C ARG A 62 4.51 -15.04 0.32
N VAL A 63 3.19 -14.84 0.36
CA VAL A 63 2.24 -15.59 -0.48
C VAL A 63 2.48 -15.32 -1.97
N ALA A 64 2.77 -14.08 -2.35
CA ALA A 64 3.12 -13.73 -3.74
C ALA A 64 4.42 -14.42 -4.20
N GLN A 65 5.45 -14.44 -3.33
CA GLN A 65 6.69 -15.15 -3.57
C GLN A 65 6.46 -16.66 -3.75
N HIS A 66 5.66 -17.30 -2.88
CA HIS A 66 5.31 -18.72 -3.01
C HIS A 66 4.60 -19.05 -4.33
N ASN A 67 3.81 -18.11 -4.86
CA ASN A 67 3.15 -18.25 -6.16
C ASN A 67 4.06 -17.91 -7.37
N GLY A 68 5.34 -17.60 -7.13
CA GLY A 68 6.32 -17.28 -8.18
C GLY A 68 5.99 -15.99 -8.93
N LEU A 69 5.39 -15.02 -8.25
CA LEU A 69 5.04 -13.71 -8.78
C LEU A 69 6.03 -12.64 -8.31
N TYR A 70 6.44 -11.75 -9.21
CA TYR A 70 7.10 -10.51 -8.83
C TYR A 70 6.08 -9.54 -8.23
N VAL A 71 6.51 -8.70 -7.28
CA VAL A 71 5.65 -7.67 -6.70
C VAL A 71 6.22 -6.29 -7.01
N LEU A 72 5.36 -5.43 -7.58
CA LEU A 72 5.63 -4.02 -7.78
C LEU A 72 4.89 -3.24 -6.68
N LEU A 73 5.64 -2.88 -5.64
CA LEU A 73 5.13 -2.11 -4.52
C LEU A 73 4.99 -0.63 -4.89
N ARG A 74 3.79 -0.08 -4.70
CA ARG A 74 3.47 1.34 -4.85
C ARG A 74 3.25 1.94 -3.46
N ILE A 75 4.36 2.31 -2.82
CA ILE A 75 4.45 2.70 -1.40
C ILE A 75 4.18 4.21 -1.19
N GLY A 76 3.91 4.98 -2.25
CA GLY A 76 3.75 6.44 -2.12
C GLY A 76 2.79 6.80 -0.98
N PRO A 77 3.03 7.86 -0.20
CA PRO A 77 2.11 8.19 0.90
C PRO A 77 0.71 8.51 0.35
N TYR A 78 0.65 9.05 -0.87
CA TYR A 78 -0.57 9.14 -1.67
C TYR A 78 -0.58 8.07 -2.77
N VAL A 79 -1.62 7.23 -2.78
CA VAL A 79 -1.83 6.13 -3.74
C VAL A 79 -3.05 6.31 -4.65
N CYS A 80 -3.90 7.32 -4.38
CA CYS A 80 -5.24 7.45 -4.96
C CYS A 80 -6.10 6.23 -4.62
N ALA A 81 -5.97 5.16 -5.41
CA ALA A 81 -6.58 3.83 -5.23
C ALA A 81 -8.08 3.81 -4.88
N GLU A 82 -8.79 4.92 -5.14
CA GLU A 82 -10.19 5.10 -4.79
C GLU A 82 -10.47 4.83 -3.30
N ILE A 83 -9.47 5.09 -2.44
CA ILE A 83 -9.56 4.98 -0.99
C ILE A 83 -9.64 6.36 -0.34
N GLU A 84 -10.11 6.38 0.91
CA GLU A 84 -10.25 7.60 1.69
C GLU A 84 -8.96 8.42 1.71
N PHE A 85 -9.11 9.71 1.41
CA PHE A 85 -8.03 10.69 1.36
C PHE A 85 -6.81 10.27 0.51
N GLY A 86 -7.04 9.40 -0.48
CA GLY A 86 -6.01 8.89 -1.39
C GLY A 86 -4.91 8.10 -0.69
N GLY A 87 -5.17 7.56 0.50
CA GLY A 87 -4.21 6.81 1.31
C GLY A 87 -3.47 7.63 2.36
N LEU A 88 -3.69 8.95 2.42
CA LEU A 88 -3.13 9.81 3.45
C LEU A 88 -3.96 9.69 4.74
N PRO A 89 -3.33 9.66 5.93
CA PRO A 89 -4.07 9.65 7.19
C PRO A 89 -4.82 10.97 7.43
N TRP A 90 -6.02 10.88 8.02
CA TRP A 90 -6.87 12.06 8.28
C TRP A 90 -6.22 13.03 9.28
N TRP A 91 -5.46 12.52 10.25
CA TRP A 91 -4.81 13.33 11.30
C TRP A 91 -3.72 14.24 10.76
N LEU A 92 -3.20 13.96 9.56
CA LEU A 92 -2.15 14.73 8.90
C LEU A 92 -2.54 16.21 8.74
N ILE A 93 -3.80 16.48 8.41
CA ILE A 93 -4.30 17.85 8.23
C ILE A 93 -4.87 18.49 9.51
N LYS A 94 -5.04 17.72 10.58
CA LYS A 94 -5.62 18.21 11.84
C LYS A 94 -4.59 18.92 12.71
N ASP A 95 -3.41 18.32 12.85
CA ASP A 95 -2.41 18.79 13.83
C ASP A 95 -1.39 19.77 13.23
N GLN A 96 -1.36 19.92 11.91
CA GLN A 96 -0.40 20.77 11.22
C GLN A 96 -1.12 21.83 10.37
N ALA A 97 -1.39 22.98 10.98
CA ALA A 97 -2.14 24.10 10.37
C ALA A 97 -1.53 24.68 9.07
N ASN A 98 -0.33 24.24 8.66
CA ASN A 98 0.43 24.75 7.52
C ASN A 98 0.93 23.65 6.55
N ILE A 99 0.29 22.47 6.51
CA ILE A 99 0.61 21.48 5.48
C ILE A 99 -0.06 21.87 4.17
N GLU A 100 0.75 21.91 3.11
CA GLU A 100 0.28 21.87 1.74
C GLU A 100 0.61 20.48 1.18
N LEU A 101 -0.41 19.73 0.75
CA LEU A 101 -0.22 18.36 0.28
C LEU A 101 0.27 18.34 -1.18
N ARG A 102 1.22 17.45 -1.47
CA ARG A 102 1.75 17.16 -2.83
C ARG A 102 2.25 18.39 -3.58
N THR A 103 2.88 19.32 -2.87
CA THR A 103 3.55 20.51 -3.42
C THR A 103 5.04 20.49 -3.05
N SER A 104 5.83 21.41 -3.60
CA SER A 104 7.23 21.66 -3.26
C SER A 104 7.39 22.42 -1.93
N ASN A 105 6.57 22.11 -0.91
CA ASN A 105 6.61 22.80 0.37
C ASN A 105 7.96 22.53 1.07
N LYS A 106 8.65 23.60 1.46
CA LYS A 106 9.96 23.55 2.13
C LYS A 106 9.86 23.50 3.65
N ASN A 107 8.65 23.46 4.21
CA ASN A 107 8.43 23.51 5.65
C ASN A 107 8.96 22.20 6.31
N PRO A 108 9.94 22.29 7.24
CA PRO A 108 10.60 21.12 7.83
C PRO A 108 9.68 20.17 8.60
N GLN A 109 8.52 20.64 9.09
CA GLN A 109 7.56 19.77 9.79
C GLN A 109 6.85 18.76 8.88
N VAL A 110 6.82 19.02 7.57
CA VAL A 110 6.27 18.10 6.55
C VAL A 110 7.34 17.11 6.08
N GLN A 111 8.63 17.41 6.31
CA GLN A 111 9.73 16.50 5.93
C GLN A 111 9.85 15.31 6.88
N ALA A 112 9.43 15.43 8.15
CA ALA A 112 9.40 14.31 9.11
C ALA A 112 8.41 13.18 8.74
N VAL A 113 7.54 13.41 7.76
CA VAL A 113 6.67 12.41 7.15
C VAL A 113 7.40 11.56 6.10
N GLN A 114 8.55 12.04 5.61
CA GLN A 114 9.46 11.22 4.83
C GLN A 114 10.39 10.52 5.82
N VAL A 115 10.14 9.23 6.03
CA VAL A 115 10.96 8.26 6.79
C VAL A 115 12.44 8.67 6.89
N ASP A 116 12.94 8.76 8.12
CA ASP A 116 14.35 8.97 8.48
C ASP A 116 15.30 7.95 7.83
#